data_AF-A0AAJ1I4V7-F1
#
_entry.id   AF-A0AAJ1I4V7-F1
#
_cell.length_a   1.000
_cell.length_b   1.000
_cell.length_c   1.000
_cell.angle_alpha   90.00
_cell.angle_beta   90.00
_cell.angle_gamma   90.00
#
_symmetry.space_group_name_H-M   'P 1'
#
loop_
_entity.id
_entity.type
_entity.pdbx_description
1 polymer ?
#
loop_
_entity_poly.entity_id
_entity_poly.type
_entity_poly.pdbx_seq_one_letter_code
_entity_poly.pdbx_strand_id
1 'polypeptide(L)'
;MSAPPPDASLCPLCGRSNQCAILAGVDPLNCWCMDTPVAPDALARIPEPLRNKACLCPACALGTDKPRPPASADMMSPIQPPRT
;
A
#
# COMPACT_ATOMS: atom_id res chain seq x y z
N MET A 1 -12.99 -1.76 -19.49
CA MET A 1 -12.09 -0.63 -19.16
C MET A 1 -11.16 -1.10 -18.05
N SER A 2 -9.89 -1.37 -18.38
CA SER A 2 -8.90 -1.88 -17.43
C SER A 2 -8.41 -0.76 -16.52
N ALA A 3 -8.24 -1.06 -15.22
CA ALA A 3 -7.62 -0.13 -14.28
C ALA A 3 -6.18 0.21 -14.71
N PRO A 4 -5.70 1.44 -14.44
CA PRO A 4 -4.30 1.79 -14.69
C PRO A 4 -3.38 0.86 -13.89
N PRO A 5 -2.18 0.55 -14.42
CA PRO A 5 -1.22 -0.28 -13.72
C PRO A 5 -0.85 0.39 -12.38
N PRO A 6 -0.62 -0.40 -11.32
CA PRO A 6 -0.28 0.14 -10.02
C PRO A 6 1.05 0.91 -10.08
N ASP A 7 1.07 2.12 -9.51
CA ASP A 7 2.27 2.94 -9.42
C ASP A 7 3.33 2.24 -8.58
N ALA A 8 4.44 1.85 -9.22
CA ALA A 8 5.54 1.14 -8.57
C ALA A 8 6.22 1.95 -7.45
N SER A 9 6.06 3.28 -7.46
CA SER A 9 6.60 4.21 -6.46
C SER A 9 5.75 4.33 -5.19
N LEU A 10 4.55 3.73 -5.18
CA LEU A 10 3.60 3.79 -4.06
C LEU A 10 3.50 2.44 -3.35
N CYS A 11 3.39 2.49 -2.02
CA CYS A 11 3.16 1.32 -1.20
C CYS A 11 1.76 0.76 -1.47
N PRO A 12 1.62 -0.55 -1.83
CA PRO A 12 0.32 -1.13 -2.15
C PRO A 12 -0.64 -1.25 -0.96
N LEU A 13 -0.14 -1.06 0.28
CA LEU A 13 -0.96 -1.15 1.49
C LEU A 13 -1.54 0.20 1.94
N CYS A 14 -0.81 1.30 1.73
CA CYS A 14 -1.19 2.61 2.26
C CYS A 14 -1.23 3.73 1.22
N GLY A 15 -0.70 3.50 0.01
CA GLY A 15 -0.66 4.47 -1.09
C GLY A 15 0.36 5.60 -0.90
N ARG A 16 1.20 5.57 0.15
CA ARG A 16 2.29 6.54 0.35
C ARG A 16 3.56 6.09 -0.38
N SER A 17 4.53 6.99 -0.58
CA SER A 17 5.83 6.65 -1.16
C SER A 17 6.48 5.46 -0.46
N ASN A 18 6.98 4.51 -1.25
CA ASN A 18 7.66 3.32 -0.74
C ASN A 18 9.16 3.51 -0.49
N GLN A 19 9.71 4.69 -0.82
CA GLN A 19 11.12 5.06 -0.63
C GLN A 19 12.09 4.09 -1.32
N CYS A 20 11.69 3.51 -2.46
CA CYS A 20 12.54 2.59 -3.22
C CYS A 20 13.73 3.33 -3.85
N ALA A 21 14.96 2.93 -3.49
CA ALA A 21 16.19 3.50 -4.04
C ALA A 21 16.28 3.31 -5.57
N ILE A 22 15.87 2.15 -6.09
CA ILE A 22 15.92 1.85 -7.53
C ILE A 22 15.09 2.85 -8.33
N LEU A 23 13.85 3.12 -7.90
CA LEU A 23 12.97 4.09 -8.56
C LEU A 23 13.44 5.53 -8.38
N ALA A 24 14.19 5.81 -7.31
CA ALA A 24 14.83 7.10 -7.08
C ALA A 24 16.16 7.28 -7.86
N GLY A 25 16.63 6.26 -8.60
CA GLY A 25 17.93 6.29 -9.28
C GLY A 25 19.13 6.24 -8.34
N VAL A 26 18.93 5.72 -7.12
CA VAL A 26 19.94 5.51 -6.09
C VAL A 26 20.37 4.04 -6.09
N ASP A 27 21.60 3.77 -5.64
CA ASP A 27 22.12 2.41 -5.50
C ASP A 27 21.16 1.52 -4.70
N PRO A 28 20.75 0.34 -5.23
CA PRO A 28 19.86 -0.59 -4.54
C PRO A 28 20.37 -1.07 -3.18
N LEU A 29 21.70 -1.12 -3.00
CA LEU A 29 22.33 -1.50 -1.73
C LEU A 29 22.07 -0.48 -0.62
N ASN A 30 21.78 0.77 -0.98
CA ASN A 30 21.41 1.84 -0.04
C ASN A 30 19.89 1.94 0.18
N CYS A 31 19.11 0.98 -0.32
CA CYS A 31 17.67 0.97 -0.07
C CYS A 31 17.38 0.57 1.37
N TRP A 32 16.50 1.31 2.06
CA TRP A 32 16.11 1.03 3.44
C TRP A 32 15.67 -0.42 3.69
N CYS A 33 15.12 -1.09 2.66
CA CYS A 33 14.62 -2.45 2.75
C CYS A 33 15.72 -3.51 2.85
N MET A 34 16.97 -3.16 2.55
CA MET A 34 18.12 -4.06 2.73
C MET A 34 18.45 -4.26 4.21
N ASP A 35 18.24 -3.23 5.03
CA ASP A 35 18.55 -3.24 6.46
C ASP A 35 17.32 -3.47 7.35
N THR A 36 16.11 -3.41 6.78
CA THR A 36 14.86 -3.46 7.54
C THR A 36 14.13 -4.79 7.33
N PRO A 37 13.83 -5.56 8.39
CA PRO A 37 13.04 -6.78 8.25
C PRO A 37 11.61 -6.44 7.83
N VAL A 38 11.08 -7.23 6.89
CA VAL A 38 9.69 -7.12 6.43
C VAL A 38 8.84 -8.12 7.21
N ALA A 39 7.83 -7.63 7.93
CA ALA A 39 6.92 -8.47 8.69
C ALA A 39 6.12 -9.40 7.75
N PRO A 40 6.00 -10.69 8.07
CA PRO A 40 5.26 -11.64 7.24
C PRO A 40 3.77 -11.28 7.12
N ASP A 41 3.16 -10.75 8.19
CA ASP A 41 1.79 -10.21 8.17
C ASP A 41 1.62 -9.05 7.18
N ALA A 42 2.65 -8.22 6.99
CA ALA A 42 2.61 -7.15 6.00
C ALA A 42 2.58 -7.71 4.57
N LEU A 43 3.36 -8.75 4.29
CA LEU A 43 3.37 -9.44 2.99
C LEU A 43 2.02 -10.13 2.72
N ALA A 44 1.45 -10.79 3.73
CA ALA A 44 0.16 -11.46 3.61
C ALA A 44 -0.98 -10.50 3.23
N ARG A 45 -0.91 -9.25 3.69
CA ARG A 45 -1.88 -8.19 3.41
C ARG A 45 -1.79 -7.59 2.01
N ILE A 46 -0.74 -7.90 1.23
CA ILE A 46 -0.60 -7.37 -0.14
C ILE A 46 -1.67 -8.02 -1.02
N PRO A 47 -2.52 -7.22 -1.69
CA PRO A 47 -3.51 -7.77 -2.63
C PRO A 47 -2.83 -8.60 -3.71
N GLU A 48 -3.41 -9.75 -4.06
CA GLU A 48 -2.92 -10.65 -5.10
C GLU A 48 -2.46 -9.93 -6.39
N PRO A 49 -3.23 -8.99 -6.99
CA PRO A 49 -2.81 -8.31 -8.22
C PRO A 49 -1.61 -7.36 -8.04
N LEU A 50 -1.27 -6.98 -6.81
CA LEU A 50 -0.20 -6.06 -6.47
C LEU A 50 1.06 -6.77 -5.96
N ARG A 51 1.01 -8.10 -5.75
CA ARG A 51 2.17 -8.87 -5.30
C ARG A 51 3.29 -8.84 -6.34
N ASN A 52 4.52 -8.62 -5.87
CA ASN A 52 5.72 -8.49 -6.71
C ASN A 52 5.66 -7.34 -7.75
N LYS A 53 4.82 -6.32 -7.53
CA LYS A 53 4.70 -5.15 -8.43
C LYS A 53 5.26 -3.85 -7.85
N ALA A 54 5.24 -3.68 -6.53
CA ALA A 54 5.72 -2.48 -5.86
C ALA A 54 6.33 -2.83 -4.48
N CYS A 55 7.28 -2.01 -4.01
CA CYS A 55 7.83 -2.13 -2.66
C CYS A 55 6.82 -1.66 -1.61
N LEU A 56 6.87 -2.24 -0.40
CA LEU A 56 6.22 -1.67 0.79
C LEU A 56 6.93 -0.37 1.21
N CYS A 57 6.32 0.46 2.05
CA CYS A 57 7.05 1.53 2.75
C CYS A 57 7.56 1.03 4.12
N PRO A 58 8.54 1.71 4.75
CA PRO A 58 9.11 1.27 6.04
C PRO A 58 8.05 1.01 7.11
N ALA A 59 7.06 1.90 7.25
CA ALA A 59 6.00 1.76 8.24
C ALA A 59 5.11 0.53 7.99
N CYS A 60 4.77 0.26 6.73
CA CYS A 60 3.98 -0.92 6.38
C CYS A 60 4.78 -2.21 6.52
N ALA A 61 6.06 -2.19 6.15
CA ALA A 61 6.96 -3.33 6.29
C ALA A 61 7.15 -3.73 7.76
N LEU A 62 7.18 -2.76 8.67
CA LEU A 62 7.26 -2.99 10.12
C LEU A 62 5.89 -3.30 10.77
N GLY A 63 4.80 -3.27 10.01
CA GLY A 63 3.44 -3.49 10.54
C GLY A 63 2.89 -2.37 11.43
N THR A 64 3.52 -1.19 11.42
CA THR A 64 3.12 -0.04 12.26
C THR A 64 2.05 0.84 11.59
N ASP A 65 1.77 0.62 10.31
CA ASP A 65 0.74 1.35 9.57
C ASP A 65 -0.65 0.69 9.71
N LYS A 66 -1.64 1.50 10.11
CA LYS A 66 -3.05 1.12 10.09
C LYS A 66 -3.53 1.14 8.62
N PRO A 67 -4.20 0.09 8.12
CA PRO A 67 -4.77 0.13 6.78
C PRO A 67 -5.61 1.40 6.59
N ARG A 68 -5.26 2.18 5.57
CA ARG A 68 -6.14 3.23 5.07
C ARG A 68 -7.39 2.53 4.52
N PRO A 69 -8.61 2.94 4.91
CA PRO A 69 -9.81 2.38 4.29
C PRO A 69 -9.73 2.57 2.77
N PRO A 70 -10.18 1.60 1.97
CA PRO A 70 -10.11 1.71 0.52
C PRO A 70 -10.79 3.01 0.08
N ALA A 71 -10.23 3.69 -0.91
CA ALA A 71 -10.73 4.96 -1.45
C ALA A 71 -12.11 4.83 -2.17
N SER A 72 -12.90 3.80 -1.84
CA SER A 72 -14.23 3.50 -2.37
C SER A 72 -15.15 2.92 -1.30
N ALA A 73 -15.03 3.36 -0.05
CA ALA A 73 -16.15 3.31 0.90
C ALA A 73 -16.95 4.63 0.83
N ASP A 74 -17.32 5.01 -0.39
CA ASP A 74 -18.46 5.89 -0.66
C ASP A 74 -19.59 4.94 -1.11
N MET A 75 -20.80 5.12 -0.58
CA MET A 75 -22.00 4.27 -0.75
C MET A 75 -22.26 3.18 0.30
N MET A 76 -22.50 3.58 1.55
CA MET A 76 -23.62 3.04 2.33
C MET A 76 -24.15 4.16 3.25
N SER A 77 -24.77 5.18 2.66
CA SER A 77 -25.76 5.98 3.39
C SER A 77 -26.95 5.06 3.66
N PRO A 78 -27.28 4.71 4.91
CA PRO A 78 -28.58 4.11 5.17
C PRO A 78 -29.63 5.15 4.76
N ILE A 79 -30.53 4.72 3.89
CA ILE A 79 -31.81 5.39 3.64
C ILE A 79 -32.39 5.77 5.00
N GLN A 80 -32.43 7.06 5.32
CA GLN A 80 -33.15 7.53 6.50
C GLN A 80 -34.65 7.25 6.26
N PRO A 81 -35.35 6.57 7.19
CA PRO A 81 -36.79 6.44 7.07
C PRO A 81 -37.44 7.83 7.29
N PRO A 82 -38.62 8.11 6.70
CA PRO A 82 -39.37 9.32 7.01
C PRO A 82 -39.71 9.31 8.51
N ARG A 83 -39.31 10.35 9.23
CA ARG A 83 -39.86 10.63 10.56
C ARG A 83 -41.31 11.07 10.32
N THR A 84 -42.23 10.40 11.01
CA THR A 84 -43.69 10.68 11.09
C THR A 84 -44.00 12.16 11.21
#